data_AF-P40867-F1
#
_entry.id   AF-P40867-F1
#
_cell.length_a   1.000
_cell.length_b   1.000
_cell.length_c   1.000
_cell.angle_alpha   90.00
_cell.angle_beta   90.00
_cell.angle_gamma   90.00
#
_symmetry.space_group_name_H-M   'P 1'
#
loop_
_entity.id
_entity.type
_entity.pdbx_description
1 polymer ?
#
loop_
_entity_poly.entity_id
_entity_poly.type
_entity_poly.pdbx_seq_one_letter_code
_entity_poly.pdbx_strand_id
1 'polypeptide(L)'
;MIVSVLFIIFVGLGGGITVGAGFVAFLTVMGIIPRLMQLTKTMRFVQAYEAAVILGAVCGGWETLHMNHLYLTKWIAVPVGLLAGLFVGMLAAALTEVLNVLPILAKRIGLRSKIIILLMAIVIGKIAGSLFHWLYFIDHS
;
A
#
# COMPACT_ATOMS: atom_id res chain seq x y z
N MET A 1 -27.85 14.21 -22.36
CA MET A 1 -27.03 15.05 -21.46
C MET A 1 -27.14 14.62 -20.01
N ILE A 2 -28.31 14.76 -19.34
CA ILE A 2 -28.47 14.43 -17.91
C ILE A 2 -28.12 12.96 -17.61
N VAL A 3 -28.60 12.01 -18.42
CA VAL A 3 -28.29 10.57 -18.23
C VAL A 3 -26.79 10.29 -18.26
N SER A 4 -26.06 10.91 -19.19
CA SER A 4 -24.60 10.76 -19.30
C SER A 4 -23.89 11.34 -18.08
N VAL A 5 -24.33 12.50 -17.56
CA VAL A 5 -23.77 13.10 -16.35
C VAL A 5 -24.03 12.22 -15.12
N LEU A 6 -25.25 11.73 -14.97
CA LEU A 6 -25.61 10.79 -13.90
C LEU A 6 -24.77 9.51 -13.96
N PHE A 7 -24.53 8.99 -15.16
CA PHE A 7 -23.69 7.82 -15.36
C PHE A 7 -22.23 8.09 -14.97
N ILE A 8 -21.66 9.23 -15.36
CA ILE A 8 -20.29 9.62 -14.99
C ILE A 8 -20.17 9.79 -13.46
N ILE A 9 -21.17 10.41 -12.82
CA ILE A 9 -21.21 10.53 -11.36
C ILE A 9 -21.22 9.14 -10.71
N PHE A 10 -22.06 8.24 -11.20
CA PHE A 10 -22.16 6.88 -10.66
C PHE A 10 -20.85 6.09 -10.82
N VAL A 11 -20.24 6.12 -12.01
CA VAL A 11 -18.96 5.46 -12.28
C VAL A 11 -17.84 6.09 -11.45
N GLY A 12 -17.80 7.42 -11.34
CA GLY A 12 -16.82 8.15 -10.54
C GLY A 12 -16.92 7.82 -9.05
N LEU A 13 -18.15 7.81 -8.50
CA LEU A 13 -18.40 7.40 -7.11
C LEU A 13 -18.05 5.93 -6.87
N GLY A 14 -18.43 5.04 -7.79
CA GLY A 14 -18.09 3.61 -7.70
C GLY A 14 -16.58 3.36 -7.74
N GLY A 15 -15.86 4.08 -8.60
CA GLY A 15 -14.40 4.05 -8.66
C GLY A 15 -13.77 4.57 -7.36
N GLY A 16 -14.24 5.71 -6.86
CA GLY A 16 -13.75 6.29 -5.60
C GLY A 16 -13.95 5.36 -4.40
N ILE A 17 -15.14 4.74 -4.28
CA ILE A 17 -15.44 3.78 -3.21
C ILE A 17 -14.54 2.55 -3.31
N THR A 18 -14.32 2.02 -4.52
CA THR A 18 -13.48 0.84 -4.73
C THR A 18 -12.02 1.10 -4.37
N VAL A 19 -11.48 2.24 -4.81
CA VAL A 19 -10.11 2.67 -4.48
C VAL A 19 -9.97 2.91 -2.98
N GLY A 20 -10.93 3.61 -2.36
CA GLY A 20 -10.93 3.85 -0.92
C GLY A 20 -11.01 2.57 -0.08
N ALA A 21 -11.89 1.63 -0.46
CA ALA A 21 -12.01 0.34 0.20
C ALA A 21 -10.73 -0.49 0.06
N GLY A 22 -10.12 -0.51 -1.13
CA GLY A 22 -8.83 -1.16 -1.38
C GLY A 22 -7.70 -0.57 -0.55
N PHE A 23 -7.65 0.77 -0.43
CA PHE A 23 -6.66 1.46 0.38
C PHE A 23 -6.79 1.14 1.88
N VAL A 24 -8.01 1.22 2.43
CA VAL A 24 -8.25 0.87 3.84
C VAL A 24 -7.96 -0.62 4.09
N ALA A 25 -8.38 -1.51 3.19
CA ALA A 25 -8.07 -2.94 3.28
C ALA A 25 -6.55 -3.18 3.26
N PHE A 26 -5.81 -2.49 2.39
CA PHE A 26 -4.36 -2.59 2.34
C PHE A 26 -3.70 -2.17 3.66
N LEU A 27 -4.06 -1.00 4.20
CA LEU A 27 -3.46 -0.49 5.44
C LEU A 27 -3.77 -1.39 6.65
N THR A 28 -4.97 -1.96 6.69
CA THR A 28 -5.42 -2.85 7.78
C THR A 28 -4.79 -4.24 7.67
N VAL A 29 -4.73 -4.84 6.48
CA VAL A 29 -4.09 -6.14 6.23
C VAL A 29 -2.58 -6.09 6.47
N MET A 30 -1.93 -5.01 6.04
CA MET A 30 -0.51 -4.79 6.33
C MET A 30 -0.26 -4.49 7.82
N GLY A 31 -1.30 -4.23 8.61
CA GLY A 31 -1.18 -4.00 10.04
C GLY A 31 -0.50 -2.67 10.40
N ILE A 32 -0.50 -1.68 9.50
CA ILE A 32 0.18 -0.40 9.71
C ILE A 32 -0.46 0.36 10.87
N ILE A 33 -1.79 0.48 10.87
CA ILE A 33 -2.53 1.17 11.94
C ILE A 33 -2.34 0.44 13.29
N PRO A 34 -2.59 -0.89 13.40
CA PRO A 34 -2.27 -1.63 14.62
C PRO A 34 -0.83 -1.46 15.11
N ARG A 35 0.15 -1.57 14.20
CA ARG A 35 1.56 -1.43 14.54
C ARG A 35 1.88 -0.04 15.07
N LEU A 36 1.37 1.03 14.45
CA LEU A 36 1.57 2.40 14.93
C LEU A 36 1.00 2.57 16.34
N MET A 37 -0.21 2.07 16.59
CA MET A 37 -0.86 2.13 17.91
C MET A 37 -0.10 1.32 18.96
N GLN A 38 0.48 0.18 18.59
CA GLN A 38 1.30 -0.63 19.48
C GLN A 38 2.64 0.04 19.80
N LEU A 39 3.32 0.62 18.81
CA LEU A 39 4.60 1.31 18.99
C LEU A 39 4.45 2.56 19.88
N THR A 40 3.38 3.31 19.69
CA THR A 40 3.08 4.51 20.49
C THR A 40 2.33 4.19 21.79
N LYS A 41 1.92 2.93 22.00
CA LYS A 41 1.13 2.45 23.15
C LYS A 41 -0.20 3.19 23.33
N THR A 42 -0.80 3.69 22.25
CA THR A 42 -2.01 4.53 22.24
C THR A 42 -3.21 3.79 21.63
N MET A 43 -3.40 2.52 21.97
CA MET A 43 -4.52 1.69 21.47
C MET A 43 -5.91 2.30 21.71
N ARG A 44 -6.07 3.24 22.65
CA ARG A 44 -7.34 3.92 22.91
C ARG A 44 -7.72 4.94 21.83
N PHE A 45 -6.75 5.39 21.01
CA PHE A 45 -6.93 6.45 20.02
C PHE A 45 -7.06 5.92 18.60
N VAL A 46 -7.57 4.69 18.40
CA VAL A 46 -7.74 4.06 17.07
C VAL A 46 -8.44 4.99 16.08
N GLN A 47 -9.56 5.60 16.51
CA GLN A 47 -10.34 6.51 15.69
C GLN A 47 -9.55 7.75 15.25
N ALA A 48 -8.61 8.23 16.08
CA ALA A 48 -7.75 9.35 15.71
C ALA A 48 -6.74 8.94 14.64
N TYR A 49 -6.19 7.71 14.68
CA TYR A 49 -5.33 7.19 13.62
C TYR A 49 -6.10 6.98 12.33
N GLU A 50 -7.31 6.41 12.39
CA GLU A 50 -8.16 6.24 11.21
C GLU A 50 -8.53 7.59 10.60
N ALA A 51 -8.93 8.57 11.42
CA ALA A 51 -9.21 9.92 10.96
C ALA A 51 -7.98 10.59 10.35
N ALA A 52 -6.80 10.42 10.94
CA ALA A 52 -5.55 10.96 10.39
C ALA A 52 -5.20 10.36 9.02
N VAL A 53 -5.40 9.05 8.85
CA VAL A 53 -5.23 8.36 7.56
C VAL A 53 -6.24 8.85 6.53
N ILE A 54 -7.51 8.98 6.90
CA ILE A 54 -8.56 9.48 6.01
C ILE A 54 -8.26 10.92 5.59
N LEU A 55 -7.92 11.80 6.54
CA LEU A 55 -7.52 13.18 6.25
C LEU A 55 -6.29 13.22 5.34
N GLY A 56 -5.28 12.38 5.59
CA GLY A 56 -4.11 12.26 4.73
C GLY A 56 -4.45 11.83 3.31
N ALA A 57 -5.37 10.86 3.14
CA ALA A 57 -5.82 10.38 1.85
C ALA A 57 -6.64 11.43 1.08
N VAL A 58 -7.54 12.15 1.78
CA VAL A 58 -8.33 13.24 1.20
C VAL A 58 -7.43 14.39 0.75
N CYS A 59 -6.51 14.83 1.62
CA CYS A 59 -5.53 15.87 1.27
C CYS A 59 -4.63 15.43 0.11
N GLY A 60 -4.11 14.20 0.13
CA GLY A 60 -3.27 13.68 -0.95
C GLY A 60 -4.02 13.54 -2.29
N GLY A 61 -5.30 13.15 -2.23
CA GLY A 61 -6.18 13.13 -3.40
C GLY A 61 -6.43 14.53 -3.95
N TRP A 62 -6.70 15.49 -3.07
CA TRP A 62 -6.89 16.89 -3.46
C TRP A 62 -5.66 17.46 -4.16
N GLU A 63 -4.46 17.24 -3.61
CA GLU A 63 -3.21 17.69 -4.23
C GLU A 63 -2.93 17.00 -5.57
N THR A 64 -3.26 15.71 -5.69
CA THR A 64 -3.11 14.96 -6.96
C THR A 64 -4.01 15.54 -8.06
N LEU A 65 -5.25 15.91 -7.74
CA LEU A 65 -6.20 16.47 -8.71
C LEU A 65 -5.82 17.88 -9.17
N HIS A 66 -5.26 18.71 -8.29
CA HIS A 66 -4.91 20.08 -8.66
C HIS A 66 -3.66 20.15 -9.55
N MET A 67 -2.94 19.04 -9.74
CA MET A 67 -1.64 18.98 -10.43
C MET A 67 -0.73 20.15 -10.03
N ASN A 68 -0.90 20.63 -8.79
CA ASN A 68 -0.27 21.85 -8.38
C ASN A 68 1.19 21.51 -8.19
N HIS A 69 2.06 22.16 -8.94
CA HIS A 69 3.48 22.17 -8.63
C HIS A 69 3.61 22.97 -7.34
N LEU A 70 3.31 22.33 -6.20
CA LEU A 70 3.60 22.87 -4.90
C LEU A 70 5.11 23.12 -4.92
N TYR A 71 5.49 24.38 -5.07
CA TYR A 71 6.83 24.86 -4.77
C TYR A 71 6.99 24.71 -3.26
N LEU A 72 7.14 23.46 -2.83
CA LEU A 72 7.47 23.08 -1.47
C LEU A 72 8.80 23.76 -1.19
N THR A 73 8.68 24.89 -0.50
CA THR A 73 9.83 25.64 -0.01
C THR A 73 10.76 24.65 0.69
N LYS A 74 12.08 24.74 0.45
CA LYS A 74 13.07 23.77 0.95
C LYS A 74 12.85 23.35 2.41
N TRP A 75 12.39 24.28 3.26
CA TRP A 75 12.05 24.05 4.66
C TRP A 75 10.88 23.08 4.90
N ILE A 76 9.84 23.10 4.07
CA ILE A 76 8.67 22.20 4.18
C ILE A 76 8.97 20.83 3.53
N ALA A 77 9.84 20.80 2.52
CA ALA A 77 10.25 19.55 1.88
C ALA A 77 10.95 18.58 2.85
N VAL A 78 11.72 19.10 3.81
CA VAL A 78 12.43 18.28 4.82
C VAL A 78 11.47 17.46 5.69
N PRO A 79 10.51 18.06 6.44
CA PRO A 79 9.58 17.28 7.27
C PRO A 79 8.69 16.39 6.42
N VAL A 80 8.24 16.82 5.24
CA VAL A 80 7.44 15.98 4.34
C VAL A 80 8.24 14.75 3.90
N GLY A 81 9.50 14.92 3.52
CA GLY A 81 10.40 13.82 3.16
C GLY A 81 10.66 12.86 4.31
N LEU A 82 10.84 13.39 5.53
CA LEU A 82 10.98 12.57 6.74
C LEU A 82 9.71 11.76 7.03
N LEU A 83 8.53 12.39 6.94
CA LEU A 83 7.24 11.72 7.13
C LEU A 83 7.01 10.64 6.06
N ALA A 84 7.35 10.92 4.80
CA ALA A 84 7.29 9.94 3.72
C ALA A 84 8.25 8.78 3.99
N GLY A 85 9.48 9.05 4.43
CA GLY A 85 10.45 8.03 4.82
C GLY A 85 9.98 7.17 5.99
N LEU A 86 9.36 7.78 7.01
CA LEU A 86 8.74 7.07 8.13
C LEU A 86 7.60 6.18 7.66
N PHE A 87 6.73 6.68 6.79
CA PHE A 87 5.63 5.90 6.23
C PHE A 87 6.13 4.71 5.40
N VAL A 88 7.10 4.92 4.50
CA VAL A 88 7.71 3.84 3.70
C VAL A 88 8.46 2.85 4.59
N GLY A 89 9.16 3.32 5.62
CA GLY A 89 9.82 2.45 6.61
C GLY A 89 8.82 1.58 7.37
N MET A 90 7.70 2.15 7.79
CA MET A 90 6.60 1.43 8.43
C MET A 90 5.98 0.39 7.49
N LEU A 91 5.78 0.74 6.21
CA LEU A 91 5.32 -0.19 5.18
C LEU A 91 6.29 -1.35 4.97
N ALA A 92 7.59 -1.07 4.87
CA ALA A 92 8.61 -2.10 4.71
C ALA A 92 8.67 -3.04 5.92
N ALA A 93 8.53 -2.48 7.12
CA ALA A 93 8.50 -3.26 8.34
C ALA A 93 7.24 -4.15 8.40
N ALA A 94 6.06 -3.59 8.08
CA ALA A 94 4.78 -4.29 7.97
C ALA A 94 4.83 -5.45 6.96
N LEU A 95 5.39 -5.18 5.77
CA LEU A 95 5.59 -6.20 4.75
C LEU A 95 6.49 -7.33 5.27
N THR A 96 7.54 -7.01 6.03
CA THR A 96 8.45 -8.01 6.60
C THR A 96 7.74 -8.90 7.62
N GLU A 97 6.83 -8.35 8.44
CA GLU A 97 5.99 -9.16 9.34
C GLU A 97 5.11 -10.14 8.56
N VAL A 98 4.42 -9.67 7.52
CA VAL A 98 3.58 -10.53 6.67
C VAL A 98 4.41 -11.61 5.97
N LEU A 99 5.59 -11.26 5.46
CA LEU A 99 6.50 -12.21 4.82
C LEU A 99 7.04 -13.26 5.80
N ASN A 100 7.35 -12.87 7.04
CA ASN A 100 7.81 -13.79 8.08
C ASN A 100 6.73 -14.82 8.45
N VAL A 101 5.45 -14.53 8.22
CA VAL A 101 4.35 -15.47 8.44
C VAL A 101 4.31 -16.58 7.37
N LEU A 102 4.71 -16.33 6.13
CA LEU A 102 4.66 -17.35 5.05
C LEU A 102 5.51 -18.59 5.36
N PRO A 103 6.78 -18.49 5.81
CA PRO A 103 7.55 -19.65 6.26
C PRO A 103 6.95 -20.36 7.46
N ILE A 104 6.30 -19.64 8.37
CA ILE A 104 5.64 -20.22 9.55
C ILE A 104 4.45 -21.06 9.11
N LEU A 105 3.62 -20.53 8.21
CA LEU A 105 2.49 -21.27 7.62
C LEU A 105 2.99 -22.49 6.85
N ALA A 106 4.04 -22.36 6.03
CA ALA A 106 4.66 -23.48 5.31
C ALA A 106 5.14 -24.58 6.26
N LYS A 107 5.76 -24.22 7.38
CA LYS A 107 6.16 -25.17 8.44
C LYS A 107 4.94 -25.86 9.08
N ARG A 108 3.85 -25.13 9.28
CA ARG A 108 2.61 -25.64 9.91
C ARG A 108 1.85 -26.61 9.02
N ILE A 109 1.83 -26.39 7.71
CA ILE A 109 1.25 -27.32 6.72
C ILE A 109 2.15 -28.52 6.40
N GLY A 110 3.20 -28.76 7.20
CA GLY A 110 4.10 -29.91 7.03
C GLY A 110 5.12 -29.79 5.90
N LEU A 111 5.19 -28.66 5.18
CA LEU A 111 6.18 -28.41 4.13
C LEU A 111 7.57 -28.07 4.68
N ARG A 112 7.89 -28.47 5.92
CA ARG A 112 9.15 -28.11 6.60
C ARG A 112 10.38 -28.52 5.80
N SER A 113 10.38 -29.72 5.22
CA SER A 113 11.48 -30.21 4.36
C SER A 113 11.51 -29.54 2.99
N LYS A 114 10.42 -28.90 2.57
CA LYS A 114 10.23 -28.29 1.24
C LYS A 114 10.21 -26.76 1.29
N ILE A 115 10.51 -26.12 2.42
CA ILE A 115 10.55 -24.64 2.51
C ILE A 115 11.54 -24.07 1.49
N ILE A 116 12.71 -24.68 1.35
CA ILE A 116 13.71 -24.25 0.35
C ILE A 116 13.11 -24.35 -1.04
N ILE A 117 12.42 -25.44 -1.37
CA ILE A 117 11.76 -25.61 -2.68
C ILE A 117 10.67 -24.54 -2.88
N LEU A 118 9.89 -24.22 -1.84
CA LEU A 118 8.86 -23.18 -1.90
C LEU A 118 9.47 -21.78 -2.08
N LEU A 119 10.52 -21.45 -1.34
CA LEU A 119 11.26 -20.20 -1.50
C LEU A 119 11.90 -20.11 -2.90
N MET A 120 12.49 -21.20 -3.38
CA MET A 120 13.03 -21.28 -4.74
C MET A 120 11.93 -21.13 -5.79
N ALA A 121 10.74 -21.70 -5.57
CA ALA A 121 9.59 -21.51 -6.46
C ALA A 121 9.14 -20.03 -6.51
N ILE A 122 9.13 -19.34 -5.36
CA ILE A 122 8.84 -17.89 -5.30
C ILE A 122 9.92 -17.10 -6.05
N VAL A 123 11.20 -17.42 -5.84
CA VAL A 123 12.32 -16.75 -6.51
C VAL A 123 12.28 -16.98 -8.02
N ILE A 124 12.07 -18.22 -8.46
CA ILE A 124 11.92 -18.57 -9.88
C ILE A 124 10.72 -17.85 -10.47
N GLY A 125 9.59 -17.77 -9.75
CA GLY A 125 8.42 -17.00 -10.19
C GLY A 125 8.74 -15.53 -10.41
N LYS A 126 9.52 -14.90 -9.51
CA LYS A 126 10.00 -13.52 -9.70
C LYS A 126 10.93 -13.37 -10.90
N ILE A 127 11.86 -14.31 -11.10
CA ILE A 127 12.81 -14.28 -12.23
C ILE A 127 12.05 -14.45 -13.55
N ALA A 128 11.15 -15.43 -13.64
CA ALA A 128 10.32 -15.66 -14.82
C ALA A 128 9.42 -14.46 -15.15
N GLY A 129 8.76 -13.88 -14.15
CA GLY A 129 7.97 -12.66 -14.31
C GLY A 129 8.80 -11.47 -14.79
N SER A 130 10.02 -11.31 -14.27
CA SER A 130 10.96 -10.29 -14.72
C SER A 130 11.41 -10.52 -16.17
N LEU A 131 11.80 -11.74 -16.53
CA LEU A 131 12.17 -12.09 -17.91
C LEU A 131 11.02 -11.89 -18.89
N PHE A 132 9.78 -12.23 -18.50
CA PHE A 132 8.60 -12.01 -19.33
C PHE A 132 8.32 -10.51 -19.54
N HIS A 133 8.42 -9.71 -18.47
CA HIS A 133 8.29 -8.25 -18.58
C HIS A 133 9.35 -7.65 -19.52
N TRP A 134 10.60 -8.10 -19.46
CA TRP A 134 11.66 -7.60 -20.34
C TRP A 134 11.56 -8.11 -21.77
N LEU A 135 11.30 -9.40 -21.99
CA LEU A 135 11.33 -9.98 -23.33
C LEU A 135 10.07 -9.69 -24.15
N TYR A 136 8.90 -9.64 -23.51
CA TYR A 136 7.63 -9.47 -24.23
C TYR A 136 7.11 -8.03 -24.18
N PHE A 137 7.22 -7.37 -23.02
CA PHE A 137 6.63 -6.04 -22.83
C PHE A 137 7.50 -4.92 -23.39
N ILE A 138 8.83 -5.05 -23.32
CA ILE A 138 9.75 -4.02 -23.81
C ILE A 138 9.93 -4.07 -25.33
N ASP A 139 9.87 -5.25 -25.96
CA ASP A 139 9.97 -5.36 -27.42
C ASP A 139 8.67 -4.97 -28.16
N HIS A 140 7.61 -4.57 -27.45
CA HIS A 140 6.32 -4.18 -28.05
C HIS A 140 5.79 -2.79 -27.60
N SER A 141 6.61 -1.95 -26.97
CA SER A 141 6.32 -0.52 -26.74
C SER A 141 7.23 0.37 -27.58
#